data_AF-A0A3N4JA07-F1
#
_entry.id   AF-A0A3N4JA07-F1
#
_cell.length_a   1.000
_cell.length_b   1.000
_cell.length_c   1.000
_cell.angle_alpha   90.00
_cell.angle_beta   90.00
_cell.angle_gamma   90.00
#
_symmetry.space_group_name_H-M   'P 1'
#
loop_
_entity.id
_entity.type
_entity.pdbx_description
1 polymer ?
#
loop_
_entity_poly.entity_id
_entity_poly.type
_entity_poly.pdbx_seq_one_letter_code
_entity_poly.pdbx_strand_id
1 'polypeptide(L)'
;IRPIVFITYDKCTFNSNNGNEKIWTYKDKALIRNKGHGQGLHVSNFLTPIGWLDDGGVCKILKYDDKAIPAFESPFPGCQVLWVFDNAKIHQKYASDTLLVGNMNLTPGGKKHSSDEEQILYSSQ
;
A
#
# COMPACT_ATOMS: atom_id res chain seq x y z
N ILE A 1 17.31 -20.02 -20.05
CA ILE A 1 17.20 -18.72 -19.36
C ILE A 1 15.72 -18.39 -19.29
N ARG A 2 15.16 -18.08 -18.11
CA ARG A 2 13.74 -17.69 -17.98
C ARG A 2 13.61 -16.19 -18.30
N PRO A 3 12.61 -15.75 -19.08
CA PRO A 3 12.39 -14.33 -19.35
C PRO A 3 11.98 -13.59 -18.07
N ILE A 4 12.40 -12.33 -17.95
CA ILE A 4 12.06 -11.47 -16.79
C ILE A 4 10.93 -10.53 -17.17
N VAL A 5 9.88 -10.49 -16.34
CA VAL A 5 8.75 -9.58 -16.46
C VAL A 5 8.84 -8.53 -15.35
N PHE A 6 8.81 -7.26 -15.73
CA PHE A 6 8.78 -6.15 -14.79
C PHE A 6 7.36 -5.90 -14.31
N ILE A 7 7.18 -5.82 -12.99
CA ILE A 7 5.91 -5.43 -12.37
C ILE A 7 6.17 -4.26 -11.44
N THR A 8 5.45 -3.17 -11.66
CA THR A 8 5.52 -1.98 -10.82
C THR A 8 4.33 -1.97 -9.86
N TYR A 9 4.56 -1.57 -8.63
CA TYR A 9 3.50 -1.32 -7.64
C TYR A 9 3.53 0.13 -7.21
N ASP A 10 2.36 0.72 -7.07
CA ASP A 10 2.21 2.04 -6.46
C ASP A 10 0.89 2.15 -5.68
N LYS A 11 0.84 3.17 -4.83
CA LYS A 11 -0.26 3.50 -3.94
C LYS A 11 -0.70 4.92 -4.15
N CYS A 12 -2.01 5.12 -4.34
CA CYS A 12 -2.62 6.43 -4.47
C CYS A 12 -3.82 6.59 -3.52
N THR A 13 -4.10 7.83 -3.11
CA THR A 13 -5.29 8.16 -2.32
C THR A 13 -6.15 9.16 -3.08
N PHE A 14 -7.40 8.79 -3.36
CA PHE A 14 -8.39 9.66 -3.98
C PHE A 14 -9.33 10.20 -2.90
N ASN A 15 -9.32 11.50 -2.67
CA ASN A 15 -10.18 12.09 -1.64
C ASN A 15 -11.50 12.59 -2.23
N SER A 16 -12.56 12.50 -1.45
CA SER A 16 -13.93 12.92 -1.81
C SER A 16 -13.98 14.40 -2.26
N ASN A 17 -13.09 15.23 -1.71
CA ASN A 17 -13.06 16.66 -2.03
C ASN A 17 -12.00 17.03 -3.08
N ASN A 18 -11.37 16.06 -3.76
CA ASN A 18 -10.43 16.33 -4.87
C ASN A 18 -11.12 16.78 -6.17
N GLY A 19 -12.46 16.75 -6.25
CA GLY A 19 -13.23 17.12 -7.45
C GLY A 19 -13.31 18.64 -7.72
N ASN A 20 -13.50 18.97 -9.00
CA ASN A 20 -13.45 20.32 -9.60
C ASN A 20 -14.07 21.43 -8.74
N GLU A 21 -13.32 22.51 -8.59
CA GLU A 21 -13.60 23.69 -7.75
C GLU A 21 -14.82 24.52 -8.17
N LYS A 22 -15.57 24.09 -9.19
CA LYS A 22 -16.68 24.83 -9.79
C LYS A 22 -18.00 24.15 -9.46
N ILE A 23 -18.84 24.84 -8.70
CA ILE A 23 -20.20 24.42 -8.35
C ILE A 23 -21.15 25.45 -8.94
N TRP A 24 -22.18 25.00 -9.66
CA TRP A 24 -23.25 25.89 -10.10
C TRP A 24 -24.16 26.18 -8.91
N THR A 25 -24.19 27.45 -8.47
CA THR A 25 -25.06 27.90 -7.37
C THR A 25 -25.96 29.05 -7.84
N TYR A 26 -27.08 29.24 -7.15
CA TYR A 26 -27.95 30.40 -7.34
C TYR A 26 -27.25 31.66 -6.82
N LYS A 27 -27.53 32.82 -7.44
CA LYS A 27 -26.87 34.12 -7.14
C LYS A 27 -26.84 34.48 -5.66
N ASP A 28 -27.84 34.04 -4.90
CA ASP A 28 -28.03 34.45 -3.51
C ASP A 28 -27.61 33.37 -2.49
N LYS A 29 -26.99 32.27 -2.96
CA LYS A 29 -26.55 31.16 -2.10
C LYS A 29 -25.07 30.85 -2.34
N ALA A 30 -24.25 31.17 -1.34
CA ALA A 30 -22.88 30.68 -1.25
C ALA A 30 -22.89 29.30 -0.57
N LEU A 31 -22.50 28.25 -1.31
CA LEU A 31 -22.28 26.93 -0.72
C LEU A 31 -20.87 26.89 -0.13
N ILE A 32 -20.76 26.81 1.20
CA ILE A 32 -19.47 26.64 1.86
C ILE A 32 -19.08 25.16 1.81
N ARG A 33 -18.00 24.85 1.10
CA ARG A 33 -17.41 23.50 1.10
C ARG A 33 -16.42 23.39 2.26
N ASN A 34 -16.41 22.23 2.92
CA ASN A 34 -15.33 21.91 3.86
C ASN A 34 -13.98 21.94 3.14
N LYS A 35 -13.02 22.69 3.68
CA LYS A 35 -11.67 22.85 3.12
C LYS A 35 -10.81 21.59 3.26
N GLY A 36 -11.19 20.65 4.14
CA GLY A 36 -10.48 19.39 4.33
C GLY A 36 -10.64 18.41 3.17
N HIS A 37 -9.84 17.35 3.15
CA HIS A 37 -9.84 16.35 2.07
C HIS A 37 -11.12 15.50 2.00
N GLY A 38 -11.91 15.43 3.09
CA GLY A 38 -13.05 14.53 3.17
C GLY A 38 -12.61 13.07 3.32
N GLN A 39 -13.49 12.12 3.01
CA GLN A 39 -13.13 10.70 3.05
C GLN A 39 -12.18 10.35 1.90
N GLY A 40 -11.12 9.59 2.20
CA GLY A 40 -10.13 9.13 1.24
C GLY A 40 -10.34 7.67 0.84
N LEU A 41 -10.32 7.38 -0.45
CA LEU A 41 -10.22 6.04 -1.01
C LEU A 41 -8.75 5.72 -1.25
N HIS A 42 -8.23 4.79 -0.50
CA HIS A 42 -6.86 4.33 -0.60
C HIS A 42 -6.77 3.16 -1.59
N VAL A 43 -6.12 3.39 -2.73
CA VAL A 43 -6.00 2.44 -3.85
C VAL A 43 -4.56 2.00 -3.99
N SER A 44 -4.35 0.70 -4.07
CA SER A 44 -3.03 0.09 -4.30
C SER A 44 -3.15 -1.01 -5.34
N ASN A 45 -2.27 -1.02 -6.34
CA ASN A 45 -2.29 -2.08 -7.34
C ASN A 45 -0.93 -2.33 -8.02
N PHE A 46 -0.84 -3.45 -8.72
CA PHE A 46 0.29 -3.85 -9.54
C PHE A 46 -0.02 -3.64 -11.02
N LEU A 47 0.95 -3.10 -11.75
CA LEU A 47 0.89 -2.90 -13.18
C LEU A 47 1.93 -3.79 -13.87
N THR A 48 1.48 -4.50 -14.89
CA THR A 48 2.30 -5.39 -15.73
C THR A 48 2.35 -4.83 -17.16
N PRO A 49 3.22 -5.36 -18.04
CA PRO A 49 3.29 -4.91 -19.44
C PRO A 49 1.99 -5.10 -20.23
N ILE A 50 1.11 -6.01 -19.78
CA ILE A 50 -0.17 -6.30 -20.44
C ILE A 50 -1.35 -5.58 -19.78
N GLY A 51 -1.12 -4.84 -18.69
CA GLY A 51 -2.16 -4.13 -17.95
C GLY A 51 -2.16 -4.46 -16.45
N TRP A 52 -3.30 -4.23 -15.83
CA TRP A 52 -3.48 -4.35 -14.38
C TRP A 52 -3.39 -5.83 -13.98
N LEU A 53 -2.67 -6.12 -12.90
CA LEU A 53 -2.65 -7.45 -12.33
C LEU A 53 -3.97 -7.64 -11.56
N ASP A 54 -4.90 -8.36 -12.16
CA ASP A 54 -6.23 -8.58 -11.60
C ASP A 54 -6.41 -10.06 -11.25
N ASP A 55 -6.87 -10.34 -10.04
CA ASP A 55 -7.27 -11.68 -9.60
C ASP A 55 -8.77 -11.95 -9.85
N GLY A 56 -9.46 -11.04 -10.54
CA GLY A 56 -10.91 -11.08 -10.77
C GLY A 56 -11.73 -10.64 -9.56
N GLY A 57 -11.08 -10.15 -8.49
CA GLY A 57 -11.70 -9.66 -7.27
C GLY A 57 -11.68 -8.12 -7.18
N VAL A 58 -12.86 -7.50 -7.15
CA VAL A 58 -13.00 -6.06 -6.88
C VAL A 58 -12.33 -5.64 -5.56
N CYS A 59 -11.47 -4.61 -5.64
CA CYS A 59 -11.01 -3.74 -4.56
C CYS A 59 -10.63 -4.42 -3.23
N LYS A 60 -9.80 -5.47 -3.28
CA LYS A 60 -9.03 -5.89 -2.09
C LYS A 60 -7.60 -5.41 -2.25
N ILE A 61 -7.05 -4.80 -1.19
CA ILE A 61 -5.61 -4.57 -1.08
C ILE A 61 -4.96 -5.94 -1.27
N LEU A 62 -4.30 -6.13 -2.41
CA LEU A 62 -3.63 -7.39 -2.71
C LEU A 62 -2.46 -7.51 -1.74
N LYS A 63 -2.61 -8.42 -0.76
CA LYS A 63 -1.47 -8.88 0.03
C LYS A 63 -0.58 -9.69 -0.90
N TYR A 64 0.71 -9.38 -0.85
CA TYR A 64 1.73 -9.92 -1.75
C TYR A 64 1.75 -11.46 -1.74
N ASP A 65 1.74 -12.04 -0.53
CA ASP A 65 1.95 -13.48 -0.34
C ASP A 65 0.75 -14.33 -0.80
N ASP A 66 -0.47 -13.84 -0.60
CA ASP A 66 -1.67 -14.67 -0.77
C ASP A 66 -2.26 -14.61 -2.19
N LYS A 67 -1.98 -13.54 -2.94
CA LYS A 67 -2.73 -13.23 -4.19
C LYS A 67 -1.87 -12.75 -5.35
N ALA A 68 -0.81 -11.98 -5.09
CA ALA A 68 -0.04 -11.37 -6.17
C ALA A 68 0.78 -12.41 -6.96
N ILE A 69 1.35 -13.40 -6.28
CA ILE A 69 2.12 -14.47 -6.92
C ILE A 69 1.21 -15.34 -7.82
N PRO A 70 0.07 -15.90 -7.34
CA PRO A 70 -0.84 -16.65 -8.22
C PRO A 70 -1.38 -15.83 -9.39
N ALA A 71 -1.68 -14.54 -9.17
CA ALA A 71 -2.16 -13.66 -10.23
C ALA A 71 -1.09 -13.40 -11.32
N PHE A 72 0.20 -13.45 -10.97
CA PHE A 72 1.30 -13.34 -11.93
C PHE A 72 1.54 -14.66 -12.70
N GLU A 73 1.52 -15.79 -12.01
CA GLU A 73 1.87 -17.09 -12.61
C GLU A 73 0.89 -17.52 -13.71
N SER A 74 -0.38 -17.09 -13.62
CA SER A 74 -1.43 -17.36 -14.62
C SER A 74 -1.14 -16.75 -16.01
N PRO A 75 -0.95 -15.42 -16.14
CA PRO A 75 -0.65 -14.78 -17.43
C PRO A 75 0.82 -14.95 -17.89
N PHE A 76 1.76 -15.28 -17.00
CA PHE A 76 3.19 -15.36 -17.34
C PHE A 76 3.83 -16.71 -16.95
N PRO A 77 3.36 -17.84 -17.51
CA PRO A 77 3.90 -19.15 -17.16
C PRO A 77 5.37 -19.29 -17.57
N GLY A 78 6.21 -19.73 -16.63
CA GLY A 78 7.64 -19.97 -16.86
C GLY A 78 8.52 -18.72 -16.86
N CYS A 79 7.94 -17.54 -16.60
CA CYS A 79 8.67 -16.28 -16.45
C CYS A 79 9.21 -16.11 -15.02
N GLN A 80 10.22 -15.27 -14.88
CA GLN A 80 10.63 -14.70 -13.59
C GLN A 80 10.04 -13.30 -13.47
N VAL A 81 9.67 -12.91 -12.27
CA VAL A 81 9.15 -11.56 -11.98
C VAL A 81 10.22 -10.72 -11.31
N LEU A 82 10.34 -9.47 -11.74
CA LEU A 82 11.07 -8.42 -11.04
C LEU A 82 10.06 -7.39 -10.54
N TRP A 83 9.86 -7.38 -9.22
CA TRP A 83 8.99 -6.43 -8.57
C TRP A 83 9.73 -5.12 -8.31
N VAL A 84 9.09 -4.01 -8.68
CA VAL A 84 9.62 -2.66 -8.54
C VAL A 84 8.67 -1.86 -7.66
N PHE A 85 9.19 -1.37 -6.55
CA PHE A 85 8.46 -0.57 -5.56
C PHE A 85 9.18 0.76 -5.35
N ASP A 86 8.44 1.75 -4.89
CA ASP A 86 9.04 2.95 -4.30
C ASP A 86 9.59 2.65 -2.89
N ASN A 87 10.30 3.61 -2.30
CA ASN A 87 10.85 3.47 -0.96
C ASN A 87 9.91 4.02 0.13
N ALA A 88 8.59 3.99 -0.08
CA ALA A 88 7.66 4.51 0.91
C ALA A 88 7.73 3.71 2.21
N LYS A 89 7.60 4.40 3.35
CA LYS A 89 7.72 3.80 4.70
C LYS A 89 6.79 2.60 4.92
N ILE A 90 5.64 2.58 4.26
CA ILE A 90 4.68 1.47 4.33
C ILE A 90 5.23 0.16 3.75
N HIS A 91 6.18 0.23 2.82
CA HIS A 91 6.87 -0.92 2.23
C HIS A 91 8.05 -1.38 3.08
N GLN A 92 8.51 -0.54 4.01
CA GLN A 92 9.60 -0.84 4.92
C GLN A 92 9.10 -1.52 6.21
N LYS A 93 7.99 -2.25 6.14
CA LYS A 93 7.52 -3.01 7.29
C LYS A 93 8.48 -4.15 7.56
N TYR A 94 9.13 -4.10 8.73
CA TYR A 94 9.95 -5.19 9.21
C TYR A 94 9.10 -6.46 9.37
N ALA A 95 9.68 -7.61 9.02
CA ALA A 95 9.02 -8.88 9.29
C ALA A 95 8.87 -9.07 10.80
N SER A 96 7.87 -9.85 11.23
CA SER A 96 7.58 -10.06 12.65
C SER A 96 8.75 -10.68 13.44
N ASP A 97 9.62 -11.39 12.73
CA ASP A 97 10.83 -12.03 13.24
C ASP A 97 12.10 -11.22 12.97
N THR A 98 11.98 -10.01 12.38
CA THR A 98 13.14 -9.16 12.12
C THR A 98 13.73 -8.67 13.44
N LEU A 99 15.04 -8.83 13.56
CA LEU A 99 15.80 -8.44 14.72
C LEU A 99 16.04 -6.93 14.72
N LEU A 100 15.22 -6.18 15.43
CA LEU A 100 15.31 -4.72 15.51
C LEU A 100 16.39 -4.32 16.51
N VAL A 101 17.38 -3.55 16.03
CA VAL A 101 18.47 -3.03 16.89
C VAL A 101 17.93 -2.22 18.07
N GLY A 102 16.84 -1.46 17.87
CA GLY A 102 16.16 -0.73 18.94
C GLY A 102 15.53 -1.61 20.02
N ASN A 103 15.25 -2.88 19.69
CA ASN A 103 14.66 -3.87 20.60
C ASN A 103 15.70 -4.87 21.12
N MET A 104 16.96 -4.71 20.72
CA MET A 104 18.07 -5.47 21.28
C MET A 104 18.53 -4.85 22.59
N ASN A 105 18.86 -5.70 23.55
CA ASN A 105 19.54 -5.26 24.76
C ASN A 105 20.95 -4.78 24.41
N LEU A 106 21.29 -3.55 24.80
CA LEU A 106 22.64 -2.99 24.60
C LEU A 106 23.70 -3.64 25.51
N THR A 107 23.27 -4.37 26.55
CA THR A 107 24.15 -5.08 27.49
C THR A 107 23.66 -6.52 27.76
N PRO A 108 24.56 -7.45 28.09
CA PRO A 108 24.17 -8.81 28.49
C PRO A 108 23.28 -8.76 29.74
N GLY A 109 22.07 -9.32 29.66
CA GLY A 109 21.14 -9.45 30.79
C GLY A 109 19.94 -8.49 30.83
N GLY A 110 19.72 -7.64 29.82
CA GLY A 110 18.55 -6.76 29.77
C GLY A 110 17.20 -7.50 29.66
N LYS A 111 16.14 -6.98 30.31
CA LYS A 111 14.76 -7.48 30.15
C LYS A 111 14.24 -7.09 28.76
N LYS A 112 13.71 -8.07 28.01
CA LYS A 112 13.04 -7.81 26.73
C LYS A 112 11.75 -7.02 26.96
N HIS A 113 11.56 -5.91 26.25
CA HIS A 113 10.23 -5.32 26.09
C HIS A 113 9.40 -6.22 25.16
N SER A 114 8.17 -6.56 25.55
CA SER A 114 7.24 -7.30 24.70
C SER A 114 6.82 -6.45 23.51
N SER A 115 7.10 -6.94 22.31
CA SER A 115 6.98 -6.23 21.02
C SER A 115 5.55 -5.89 20.57
N ASP A 116 4.54 -6.30 21.34
CA ASP A 116 3.15 -6.30 20.89
C ASP A 116 2.46 -4.93 20.97
N GLU A 117 2.98 -4.00 21.78
CA GLU A 117 2.31 -2.72 22.05
C GLU A 117 2.70 -1.58 21.09
N GLU A 118 3.92 -1.57 20.54
CA GLU A 118 4.38 -0.48 19.66
C GLU A 118 3.85 -0.59 18.21
N GLN A 119 3.61 -1.81 17.71
CA GLN A 119 3.08 -2.01 16.35
C GLN A 119 1.64 -1.51 16.19
N ILE A 120 0.84 -1.50 17.27
CA ILE A 120 -0.54 -1.01 17.25
C ILE A 120 -0.57 0.52 17.12
N LEU A 121 0.38 1.22 17.76
CA LEU A 121 0.48 2.69 17.70
C LEU A 121 0.82 3.21 16.29
N TYR A 122 1.66 2.50 15.54
CA TYR A 122 2.03 2.91 14.17
C TYR A 122 0.98 2.59 13.10
N SER A 123 0.04 1.68 13.37
CA SER A 123 -1.05 1.35 12.44
C SER A 123 -2.28 2.28 12.57
N SER A 124 -2.28 3.20 13.53
CA SER A 124 -3.42 4.07 13.85
C SER A 124 -3.21 5.54 13.47
N GLN A 125 -2.19 5.88 12.68
CA GLN A 125 -1.96 7.23 12.14
C GLN A 125 -2.26 7.30 10.64
#